data_AF-M6WD94-F1
#
_entry.id   AF-M6WD94-F1
#
_cell.length_a   1.000
_cell.length_b   1.000
_cell.length_c   1.000
_cell.angle_alpha   90.00
_cell.angle_beta   90.00
_cell.angle_gamma   90.00
#
_symmetry.space_group_name_H-M   'P 1'
#
loop_
_entity.id
_entity.type
_entity.pdbx_description
1 polymer ?
#
loop_
_entity_poly.entity_id
_entity_poly.type
_entity_poly.pdbx_seq_one_letter_code
_entity_poly.pdbx_strand_id
1 'polypeptide(L)'
;MLLKIDFRVWYFRTSFRGFQERMNSNSDISSKFRLFYKISLFLSVLIFFNLLYGPLVRATGSGLACPDWPFCFGKIFPAFDFQIFMEVSHRYYSGFLGLILLGLTIWTFTDQSLRKEFGIYLGLAILLLISQINLGRLTVTLKLDPTSVNLHLLNAIVFFLVILTVSIDSREKALYQKKLSSNRALYSEKIISFITFF
;
A
#
# COMPACT_ATOMS: atom_id res chain seq x y z
N MET A 1 -54.23 -22.50 13.15
CA MET A 1 -52.97 -23.27 13.24
C MET A 1 -52.03 -23.01 12.06
N LEU A 2 -52.53 -22.87 10.83
CA LEU A 2 -51.73 -22.64 9.61
C LEU A 2 -50.92 -21.31 9.59
N LEU A 3 -51.44 -20.20 10.15
CA LEU A 3 -50.75 -18.91 10.20
C LEU A 3 -49.46 -18.88 11.04
N LYS A 4 -49.32 -19.77 12.05
CA LYS A 4 -48.11 -19.81 12.91
C LYS A 4 -46.93 -20.49 12.22
N ILE A 5 -47.19 -21.40 11.29
CA ILE A 5 -46.15 -22.11 10.52
C ILE A 5 -45.51 -21.13 9.53
N ASP A 6 -46.34 -20.31 8.87
CA ASP A 6 -45.90 -19.28 7.92
C ASP A 6 -44.99 -18.23 8.59
N PHE A 7 -45.36 -17.78 9.80
CA PHE A 7 -44.56 -16.80 10.55
C PHE A 7 -43.19 -17.34 10.99
N ARG A 8 -43.10 -18.58 11.48
CA ARG A 8 -41.81 -19.19 11.87
C ARG A 8 -40.89 -19.38 10.65
N VAL A 9 -41.44 -19.83 9.52
CA VAL A 9 -40.67 -20.03 8.28
C VAL A 9 -40.21 -18.69 7.71
N TRP A 10 -41.08 -17.68 7.69
CA TRP A 10 -40.72 -16.33 7.26
C TRP A 10 -39.66 -15.67 8.14
N TYR A 11 -39.80 -15.78 9.47
CA TYR A 11 -38.83 -15.25 10.43
C TYR A 11 -37.46 -15.93 10.29
N PHE A 12 -37.44 -17.26 10.14
CA PHE A 12 -36.20 -18.00 9.93
C PHE A 12 -35.52 -17.63 8.61
N ARG A 13 -36.29 -17.51 7.52
CA ARG A 13 -35.78 -17.12 6.20
C ARG A 13 -35.19 -15.71 6.18
N THR A 14 -35.85 -14.75 6.82
CA THR A 14 -35.36 -13.36 6.92
C THR A 14 -34.13 -13.25 7.82
N SER A 15 -34.11 -13.95 8.96
CA SER A 15 -32.95 -14.02 9.86
C SER A 15 -31.73 -14.65 9.16
N PHE A 16 -31.93 -15.77 8.45
CA PHE A 16 -30.88 -16.44 7.70
C PHE A 16 -30.34 -15.59 6.55
N ARG A 17 -31.21 -14.89 5.81
CA ARG A 17 -30.79 -13.95 4.76
C ARG A 17 -29.93 -12.81 5.31
N GLY A 18 -30.34 -12.21 6.44
CA GLY A 18 -29.54 -11.15 7.08
C GLY A 18 -28.22 -11.66 7.67
N PHE A 19 -28.15 -12.92 8.08
CA PHE A 19 -26.88 -13.57 8.44
C PHE A 19 -25.97 -13.73 7.21
N GLN A 20 -26.50 -14.24 6.09
CA GLN A 20 -25.76 -14.41 4.83
C GLN A 20 -25.19 -13.08 4.31
N GLU A 21 -25.98 -12.01 4.31
CA GLU A 21 -25.56 -10.68 3.86
C GLU A 21 -24.41 -10.12 4.72
N ARG A 22 -24.47 -10.32 6.04
CA ARG A 22 -23.38 -9.95 6.95
C ARG A 22 -22.12 -10.78 6.73
N MET A 23 -22.25 -12.06 6.43
CA MET A 23 -21.13 -12.93 6.12
C MET A 23 -20.43 -12.52 4.82
N ASN A 24 -21.20 -12.22 3.77
CA ASN A 24 -20.68 -11.72 2.51
C ASN A 24 -19.93 -10.40 2.70
N SER A 25 -20.52 -9.42 3.40
CA SER A 25 -19.88 -8.14 3.69
C SER A 25 -18.55 -8.29 4.47
N ASN A 26 -18.50 -9.15 5.48
CA ASN A 26 -17.26 -9.41 6.22
C ASN A 26 -16.19 -10.08 5.34
N SER A 27 -16.60 -10.97 4.43
CA SER A 27 -15.69 -11.60 3.48
C SER A 27 -15.08 -10.59 2.49
N ASP A 28 -15.88 -9.63 2.03
CA ASP A 28 -15.44 -8.52 1.17
C ASP A 28 -14.47 -7.58 1.89
N ILE A 29 -14.72 -7.29 3.17
CA ILE A 29 -13.79 -6.49 3.99
C ILE A 29 -12.47 -7.25 4.16
N SER A 30 -12.50 -8.54 4.49
CA SER A 30 -11.27 -9.34 4.65
C SER A 30 -10.46 -9.45 3.36
N SER A 31 -11.12 -9.65 2.21
CA SER A 31 -10.45 -9.72 0.91
C SER A 31 -9.82 -8.38 0.52
N LYS A 32 -10.50 -7.26 0.82
CA LYS A 32 -10.00 -5.89 0.62
C LYS A 32 -8.70 -5.63 1.39
N PHE A 33 -8.68 -5.87 2.71
CA PHE A 33 -7.46 -5.67 3.51
C PHE A 33 -6.32 -6.61 3.05
N ARG A 34 -6.65 -7.82 2.60
CA ARG A 34 -5.65 -8.75 2.04
C ARG A 34 -5.06 -8.26 0.72
N LEU A 35 -5.88 -7.70 -0.17
CA LEU A 35 -5.40 -7.11 -1.42
C LEU A 35 -4.56 -5.88 -1.13
N PHE A 36 -5.00 -5.00 -0.24
CA PHE A 36 -4.26 -3.83 0.19
C PHE A 36 -2.88 -4.19 0.74
N TYR A 37 -2.82 -5.17 1.65
CA TYR A 37 -1.56 -5.74 2.16
C TYR A 37 -0.63 -6.24 1.04
N LYS A 38 -1.16 -6.99 0.07
CA LYS A 38 -0.32 -7.53 -1.02
C LYS A 38 0.31 -6.41 -1.85
N ILE A 39 -0.48 -5.37 -2.16
CA ILE A 39 0.00 -4.24 -2.96
C ILE A 39 0.99 -3.41 -2.15
N SER A 40 0.70 -3.11 -0.89
CA SER A 40 1.61 -2.34 -0.04
C SER A 40 2.91 -3.10 0.22
N LEU A 41 2.87 -4.42 0.44
CA LEU A 41 4.05 -5.25 0.63
C LEU A 41 4.89 -5.29 -0.65
N PHE A 42 4.24 -5.45 -1.80
CA PHE A 42 4.91 -5.39 -3.09
C PHE A 42 5.62 -4.04 -3.26
N LEU A 43 4.94 -2.93 -2.96
CA LEU A 43 5.55 -1.61 -2.98
C LEU A 43 6.73 -1.48 -2.00
N SER A 44 6.60 -1.97 -0.76
CA SER A 44 7.69 -1.98 0.23
C SER A 44 8.94 -2.69 -0.32
N VAL A 45 8.76 -3.86 -0.92
CA VAL A 45 9.86 -4.64 -1.51
C VAL A 45 10.53 -3.87 -2.65
N LEU A 46 9.74 -3.25 -3.53
CA LEU A 46 10.30 -2.46 -4.62
C LEU A 46 11.05 -1.21 -4.12
N ILE A 47 10.52 -0.52 -3.10
CA ILE A 47 11.18 0.63 -2.45
C ILE A 47 12.51 0.18 -1.84
N PHE A 48 12.56 -0.98 -1.18
CA PHE A 48 13.81 -1.52 -0.64
C PHE A 48 14.86 -1.71 -1.74
N PHE A 49 14.50 -2.27 -2.89
CA PHE A 49 15.43 -2.35 -4.01
C PHE A 49 15.85 -0.97 -4.54
N ASN A 50 14.94 0.00 -4.59
CA ASN A 50 15.29 1.36 -5.00
C ASN A 50 16.25 2.05 -4.02
N LEU A 51 16.07 1.79 -2.72
CA LEU A 51 16.94 2.26 -1.65
C LEU A 51 18.37 1.73 -1.81
N LEU A 52 18.53 0.47 -2.25
CA LEU A 52 19.84 -0.11 -2.60
C LEU A 52 20.36 0.41 -3.94
N TYR A 53 19.46 0.72 -4.88
CA TYR A 53 19.82 1.15 -6.22
C TYR A 53 20.51 2.52 -6.22
N GLY A 54 20.05 3.48 -5.42
CA GLY A 54 20.66 4.81 -5.33
C GLY A 54 22.17 4.79 -4.99
N PRO A 55 22.59 4.12 -3.89
CA PRO A 55 23.99 3.91 -3.57
C PRO A 55 24.79 3.18 -4.68
N LEU A 56 24.17 2.25 -5.40
CA LEU A 56 24.80 1.57 -6.54
C LEU A 56 25.07 2.53 -7.71
N VAL A 57 24.11 3.41 -8.05
CA VAL A 57 24.32 4.48 -9.05
C VAL A 57 25.51 5.36 -8.66
N ARG A 58 25.64 5.71 -7.38
CA ARG A 58 26.81 6.46 -6.90
C ARG A 58 28.11 5.65 -6.97
N ALA A 59 28.10 4.40 -6.52
CA ALA A 59 29.27 3.53 -6.48
C ALA A 59 29.83 3.22 -7.88
N THR A 60 28.99 3.24 -8.90
CA THR A 60 29.39 3.08 -10.31
C THR A 60 29.90 4.36 -10.96
N GLY A 61 29.97 5.48 -10.22
CA GLY A 61 30.36 6.79 -10.75
C GLY A 61 29.25 7.48 -11.55
N SER A 62 28.05 6.91 -11.58
CA SER A 62 26.93 7.35 -12.42
C SER A 62 26.08 8.46 -11.80
N GLY A 63 26.37 8.88 -10.56
CA GLY A 63 25.52 9.84 -9.82
C GLY A 63 25.51 11.28 -10.36
N LEU A 64 26.34 11.60 -11.36
CA LEU A 64 26.42 12.90 -12.05
C LEU A 64 26.50 12.73 -13.57
N ALA A 65 25.99 11.62 -14.10
CA ALA A 65 25.98 11.36 -15.54
C ALA A 65 25.06 12.32 -16.28
N CYS A 66 23.98 12.77 -15.62
CA CYS A 66 23.04 13.77 -16.13
C CYS A 66 23.25 15.12 -15.44
N PRO A 67 23.52 16.21 -16.20
CA PRO A 67 23.76 17.53 -15.61
C PRO A 67 22.49 18.25 -15.15
N ASP A 68 21.32 17.81 -15.64
CA ASP A 68 20.01 18.41 -15.42
C ASP A 68 19.02 17.43 -14.77
N TRP A 69 17.93 18.01 -14.27
CA TRP A 69 16.78 17.30 -13.71
C TRP A 69 15.51 18.12 -14.01
N PRO A 70 14.37 17.52 -14.43
CA PRO A 70 14.07 16.08 -14.46
C PRO A 70 14.57 15.33 -15.71
N PHE A 71 14.89 16.07 -16.78
CA PHE A 71 15.45 15.51 -18.01
C PHE A 71 16.94 15.19 -17.86
N CYS A 72 17.50 14.52 -18.87
CA CYS A 72 18.94 14.30 -18.99
C CYS A 72 19.39 14.80 -20.36
N PHE A 73 20.27 15.79 -20.40
CA PHE A 73 20.62 16.58 -21.58
C PHE A 73 19.38 17.16 -22.30
N GLY A 74 18.36 17.59 -21.53
CA GLY A 74 17.09 18.08 -22.06
C GLY A 74 16.24 17.03 -22.78
N LYS A 75 16.64 15.75 -22.74
CA LYS A 75 15.92 14.63 -23.37
C LYS A 75 15.21 13.79 -22.32
N ILE A 76 14.06 13.26 -22.70
CA ILE A 76 13.38 12.19 -21.93
C ILE A 76 14.20 10.91 -22.12
N PHE A 77 14.41 10.47 -23.36
CA PHE A 77 15.24 9.31 -23.68
C PHE A 77 16.60 9.77 -24.22
N PRO A 78 17.64 9.89 -23.38
CA PRO A 78 18.99 10.22 -23.84
C PRO A 78 19.62 9.04 -24.59
N ALA A 79 20.76 9.30 -25.24
CA ALA A 79 21.54 8.23 -25.86
C ALA A 79 22.01 7.22 -24.81
N PHE A 80 22.11 5.95 -25.21
CA PHE A 80 22.57 4.91 -24.32
C PHE A 80 24.06 5.08 -24.03
N ASP A 81 24.34 5.33 -22.75
CA ASP A 81 25.64 5.20 -22.11
C ASP A 81 25.39 4.52 -20.76
N PHE A 82 26.35 3.73 -20.27
CA PHE A 82 26.14 2.96 -19.05
C PHE A 82 25.84 3.86 -17.84
N GLN A 83 26.57 4.97 -17.68
CA GLN A 83 26.38 5.87 -16.53
C GLN A 83 25.05 6.64 -16.64
N ILE A 84 24.74 7.14 -17.84
CA ILE A 84 23.45 7.79 -18.11
C ILE A 84 22.30 6.83 -17.86
N PHE A 85 22.41 5.58 -18.33
CA PHE A 85 21.39 4.55 -18.13
C PHE A 85 21.15 4.29 -16.64
N MET A 86 22.21 4.13 -15.85
CA MET A 86 22.11 3.88 -14.42
C MET A 86 21.37 5.02 -13.71
N GLU A 87 21.74 6.28 -13.99
CA GLU A 87 21.08 7.43 -13.36
C GLU A 87 19.63 7.60 -13.80
N VAL A 88 19.35 7.56 -15.11
CA VAL A 88 18.01 7.77 -15.67
C VAL A 88 17.07 6.64 -15.29
N SER A 89 17.54 5.39 -15.29
CA SER A 89 16.70 4.26 -14.87
C SER A 89 16.38 4.30 -13.38
N HIS A 90 17.27 4.80 -12.52
CA HIS A 90 16.94 5.06 -11.11
C HIS A 90 15.84 6.14 -10.96
N ARG A 91 15.89 7.20 -11.77
CA ARG A 91 14.83 8.25 -11.81
C ARG A 91 13.49 7.66 -12.25
N TYR A 92 13.47 6.87 -13.32
CA TYR A 92 12.24 6.24 -13.83
C TYR A 92 11.68 5.18 -12.91
N TYR A 93 12.55 4.35 -12.33
CA TYR A 93 12.14 3.37 -11.36
C TYR A 93 11.50 4.05 -10.16
N SER A 94 12.12 5.11 -9.61
CA SER A 94 11.54 5.93 -8.54
C SER A 94 10.19 6.55 -8.92
N GLY A 95 10.06 7.07 -10.15
CA GLY A 95 8.81 7.62 -10.67
C GLY A 95 7.69 6.58 -10.75
N PHE A 96 8.00 5.36 -11.21
CA PHE A 96 7.06 4.24 -11.24
C PHE A 96 6.57 3.86 -9.84
N LEU A 97 7.45 3.82 -8.84
CA LEU A 97 7.03 3.58 -7.45
C LEU A 97 6.11 4.69 -6.92
N GLY A 98 6.36 5.94 -7.31
CA GLY A 98 5.49 7.07 -7.01
C GLY A 98 4.07 6.91 -7.56
N LEU A 99 3.92 6.34 -8.76
CA LEU A 99 2.59 6.05 -9.34
C LEU A 99 1.83 4.97 -8.57
N ILE A 100 2.52 3.91 -8.13
CA ILE A 100 1.91 2.87 -7.29
C ILE A 100 1.44 3.48 -5.97
N LEU A 101 2.28 4.30 -5.32
CA LEU A 101 1.91 5.00 -4.09
C LEU A 101 0.70 5.91 -4.29
N LEU A 102 0.64 6.64 -5.40
CA LEU A 102 -0.49 7.50 -5.72
C LEU A 102 -1.78 6.69 -5.85
N GLY A 103 -1.73 5.54 -6.54
CA GLY A 103 -2.87 4.63 -6.64
C GLY A 103 -3.35 4.11 -5.29
N LEU A 104 -2.41 3.68 -4.42
CA LEU A 104 -2.73 3.27 -3.05
C LEU A 104 -3.35 4.40 -2.24
N THR A 105 -2.79 5.61 -2.34
CA THR A 105 -3.32 6.80 -1.66
C THR A 105 -4.74 7.10 -2.12
N ILE A 106 -4.99 7.12 -3.43
CA ILE A 106 -6.34 7.34 -3.98
C ILE A 106 -7.30 6.28 -3.45
N TRP A 107 -6.91 5.01 -3.44
CA TRP A 107 -7.75 3.93 -2.91
C TRP A 107 -8.05 4.12 -1.41
N THR A 108 -7.04 4.49 -0.61
CA THR A 108 -7.21 4.77 0.82
C THR A 108 -8.14 5.96 1.07
N PHE A 109 -8.05 7.03 0.29
CA PHE A 109 -8.89 8.22 0.49
C PHE A 109 -10.29 8.07 -0.11
N THR A 110 -10.50 7.20 -1.09
CA THR A 110 -11.85 6.86 -1.59
C THR A 110 -12.59 5.87 -0.69
N ASP A 111 -11.88 4.97 -0.02
CA ASP A 111 -12.47 3.98 0.88
C ASP A 111 -12.42 4.43 2.35
N GLN A 112 -13.58 4.66 2.98
CA GLN A 112 -13.65 5.13 4.37
C GLN A 112 -13.02 4.16 5.38
N SER A 113 -13.08 2.84 5.13
CA SER A 113 -12.52 1.84 6.04
C SER A 113 -10.99 1.84 6.01
N LEU A 114 -10.40 2.03 4.82
CA LEU A 114 -8.95 2.16 4.67
C LEU A 114 -8.47 3.52 5.19
N ARG A 115 -9.20 4.60 4.92
CA ARG A 115 -8.85 5.97 5.35
C ARG A 115 -8.69 6.09 6.85
N LYS A 116 -9.62 5.49 7.61
CA LYS A 116 -9.60 5.51 9.08
C LYS A 116 -8.37 4.83 9.67
N GLU A 117 -7.88 3.78 9.00
CA GLU A 117 -6.76 2.97 9.48
C GLU A 117 -5.40 3.48 8.95
N PHE A 118 -5.34 3.90 7.68
CA PHE A 118 -4.07 4.18 6.98
C PHE A 118 -3.93 5.61 6.44
N GLY A 119 -4.94 6.47 6.62
CA GLY A 119 -4.97 7.81 6.02
C GLY A 119 -3.81 8.72 6.46
N ILE A 120 -3.45 8.68 7.75
CA ILE A 120 -2.31 9.47 8.28
C ILE A 120 -0.98 8.97 7.67
N TYR A 121 -0.79 7.66 7.62
CA TYR A 121 0.42 7.05 7.06
C TYR A 121 0.61 7.40 5.59
N LEU A 122 -0.45 7.29 4.77
CA LEU A 122 -0.34 7.61 3.34
C LEU A 122 -0.27 9.13 3.09
N GLY A 123 -0.90 9.95 3.92
CA GLY A 123 -0.68 11.40 3.91
C GLY A 123 0.78 11.77 4.16
N LEU A 124 1.39 11.17 5.21
CA LEU A 124 2.81 11.33 5.50
C LEU A 124 3.70 10.80 4.38
N ALA A 125 3.36 9.64 3.79
CA ALA A 125 4.11 9.08 2.68
C ALA A 125 4.14 10.00 1.46
N ILE A 126 3.04 10.67 1.13
CA ILE A 126 3.00 11.67 0.04
C ILE A 126 3.91 12.86 0.35
N LEU A 127 3.89 13.37 1.59
CA LEU A 127 4.78 14.46 2.01
C LEU A 127 6.26 14.05 1.89
N LEU A 128 6.60 12.85 2.36
CA LEU A 128 7.94 12.29 2.25
C LEU A 128 8.36 12.04 0.79
N LEU A 129 7.44 11.64 -0.09
CA LEU A 129 7.70 11.49 -1.53
C LEU A 129 8.03 12.85 -2.17
N ILE A 130 7.26 13.90 -1.86
CA ILE A 130 7.54 15.27 -2.34
C ILE A 130 8.92 15.72 -1.84
N SER A 131 9.23 15.50 -0.56
CA SER A 131 10.56 15.75 0.01
C SER A 131 11.65 14.98 -0.75
N GLN A 132 11.42 13.70 -1.06
CA GLN A 132 12.38 12.85 -1.75
C GLN A 132 12.70 13.36 -3.15
N ILE A 133 11.70 13.79 -3.90
CA ILE A 133 11.87 14.37 -5.24
C ILE A 133 12.73 15.64 -5.16
N ASN A 134 12.46 16.52 -4.19
CA ASN A 134 13.22 17.76 -4.01
C ASN A 134 14.66 17.47 -3.57
N LEU A 135 14.87 16.57 -2.61
CA LEU A 135 16.19 16.17 -2.16
C LEU A 135 16.98 15.49 -3.29
N GLY A 136 16.33 14.67 -4.12
CA GLY A 136 16.97 14.03 -5.28
C GLY A 136 17.35 15.02 -6.38
N ARG A 137 16.58 16.08 -6.57
CA ARG A 137 16.99 17.21 -7.42
C ARG A 137 18.20 17.94 -6.84
N LEU A 138 18.21 18.15 -5.52
CA LEU A 138 19.29 18.84 -4.82
C LEU A 138 20.61 18.06 -4.90
N THR A 139 20.60 16.73 -4.82
CA THR A 139 21.83 15.93 -4.94
C THR A 139 22.52 16.13 -6.28
N VAL A 140 21.76 16.24 -7.38
CA VAL A 140 22.30 16.56 -8.72
C VAL A 140 22.79 18.01 -8.78
N THR A 141 21.95 18.96 -8.34
CA THR A 141 22.25 20.40 -8.43
C THR A 141 23.47 20.80 -7.58
N LEU A 142 23.65 20.17 -6.41
CA LEU A 142 24.77 20.39 -5.49
C LEU A 142 25.95 19.43 -5.73
N LYS A 143 25.97 18.74 -6.89
CA LYS A 143 27.10 17.88 -7.30
C LYS A 143 27.50 16.84 -6.25
N LEU A 144 26.51 16.11 -5.71
CA LEU A 144 26.66 15.09 -4.67
C LEU A 144 27.20 15.61 -3.33
N ASP A 145 26.86 16.86 -2.97
CA ASP A 145 27.12 17.39 -1.64
C ASP A 145 26.70 16.38 -0.54
N PRO A 146 27.59 16.03 0.41
CA PRO A 146 27.32 14.99 1.40
C PRO A 146 26.06 15.23 2.23
N THR A 147 25.73 16.49 2.53
CA THR A 147 24.53 16.83 3.31
C THR A 147 23.28 16.48 2.52
N SER A 148 23.23 16.90 1.25
CA SER A 148 22.09 16.59 0.37
C SER A 148 21.88 15.08 0.19
N VAL A 149 22.97 14.33 -0.01
CA VAL A 149 22.91 12.87 -0.22
C VAL A 149 22.47 12.14 1.06
N ASN A 150 22.99 12.54 2.22
CA ASN A 150 22.62 11.94 3.49
C ASN A 150 21.18 12.23 3.87
N LEU A 151 20.70 13.47 3.66
CA LEU A 151 19.30 13.83 3.88
C LEU A 151 18.37 13.07 2.92
N HIS A 152 18.76 12.93 1.66
CA HIS A 152 18.00 12.14 0.69
C HIS A 152 17.90 10.66 1.08
N LEU A 153 18.99 10.06 1.56
CA LEU A 153 18.99 8.67 2.05
C LEU A 153 18.16 8.53 3.33
N LEU A 154 18.32 9.44 4.29
CA LEU A 154 17.57 9.41 5.54
C LEU A 154 16.06 9.52 5.29
N ASN A 155 15.65 10.45 4.42
CA ASN A 155 14.25 10.60 4.02
C ASN A 155 13.73 9.34 3.31
N ALA A 156 14.53 8.70 2.46
CA ALA A 156 14.17 7.42 1.84
C ALA A 156 13.96 6.29 2.85
N ILE A 157 14.80 6.21 3.88
CA ILE A 157 14.67 5.19 4.95
C ILE A 157 13.38 5.42 5.72
N VAL A 158 13.10 6.66 6.14
CA VAL A 158 11.84 7.00 6.84
C VAL A 158 10.63 6.67 5.97
N PHE A 159 10.67 7.05 4.69
CA PHE A 159 9.63 6.72 3.71
C PHE A 159 9.42 5.20 3.58
N PHE A 160 10.49 4.42 3.45
CA PHE A 160 10.43 2.97 3.40
C PHE A 160 9.78 2.38 4.67
N LEU A 161 10.19 2.85 5.84
CA LEU A 161 9.64 2.38 7.12
C LEU A 161 8.14 2.67 7.24
N VAL A 162 7.68 3.85 6.83
CA VAL A 162 6.25 4.19 6.82
C VAL A 162 5.46 3.21 5.95
N ILE A 163 5.93 2.93 4.72
CA ILE A 163 5.23 2.00 3.82
C ILE A 163 5.30 0.56 4.34
N LEU A 164 6.42 0.16 4.96
CA LEU A 164 6.56 -1.14 5.59
C LEU A 164 5.58 -1.31 6.78
N THR A 165 5.41 -0.28 7.61
CA THR A 165 4.42 -0.27 8.70
C THR A 165 3.01 -0.45 8.15
N VAL A 166 2.64 0.28 7.09
CA VAL A 166 1.33 0.09 6.42
C VAL A 166 1.14 -1.36 5.96
N SER A 167 2.19 -1.98 5.43
CA SER A 167 2.15 -3.39 5.01
C SER A 167 1.98 -4.37 6.17
N ILE A 168 2.66 -4.16 7.29
CA ILE A 168 2.53 -5.02 8.46
C ILE A 168 1.15 -4.85 9.09
N ASP A 169 0.71 -3.62 9.30
CA ASP A 169 -0.57 -3.31 9.95
C ASP A 169 -1.76 -3.79 9.11
N SER A 170 -1.68 -3.65 7.78
CA SER A 170 -2.71 -4.17 6.87
C SER A 170 -2.82 -5.69 6.89
N ARG A 171 -1.70 -6.42 7.07
CA ARG A 171 -1.71 -7.87 7.27
C ARG A 171 -2.45 -8.24 8.55
N GLU A 172 -2.16 -7.54 9.66
CA GLU A 172 -2.82 -7.81 10.95
C GLU A 172 -4.33 -7.57 10.87
N LYS A 173 -4.75 -6.47 10.23
CA LYS A 173 -6.18 -6.18 10.00
C LYS A 173 -6.84 -7.24 9.13
N ALA A 174 -6.18 -7.71 8.07
CA ALA A 174 -6.70 -8.78 7.22
C ALA A 174 -6.93 -10.10 7.99
N LEU A 175 -5.98 -10.46 8.86
CA LEU A 175 -6.06 -11.66 9.71
C LEU A 175 -7.14 -11.52 10.78
N TYR A 176 -7.22 -10.35 11.43
CA TYR A 176 -8.23 -10.04 12.43
C TYR A 176 -9.64 -10.17 11.84
N GLN A 177 -9.89 -9.56 10.67
CA GLN A 177 -11.20 -9.63 10.01
C GLN A 177 -11.58 -11.06 9.62
N LYS A 178 -10.62 -11.85 9.13
CA LYS A 178 -10.84 -13.27 8.80
C LYS A 178 -11.20 -14.10 10.04
N LYS A 179 -10.53 -13.85 11.17
CA LYS A 179 -10.83 -14.53 12.44
C LYS A 179 -12.22 -14.14 12.97
N LEU A 180 -12.55 -12.85 12.90
CA LEU A 180 -13.84 -12.33 13.35
C LEU A 180 -15.01 -12.88 12.53
N SER A 181 -14.84 -13.02 11.20
CA SER A 181 -15.86 -13.63 10.34
C SER A 181 -16.05 -15.12 10.64
N SER A 182 -14.95 -15.86 10.83
CA SER A 182 -14.99 -17.29 11.18
C SER A 182 -15.68 -17.53 12.53
N ASN A 183 -15.36 -16.73 13.56
CA ASN A 183 -15.96 -16.87 14.87
C ASN A 183 -17.47 -16.60 14.84
N ARG A 184 -17.90 -15.55 14.13
CA ARG A 184 -19.34 -15.26 13.98
C ARG A 184 -20.10 -16.38 13.28
N ALA A 185 -19.52 -16.97 12.24
CA ALA A 185 -20.13 -18.12 11.55
C ALA A 185 -20.37 -19.29 12.51
N LEU A 186 -19.34 -19.66 13.27
CA LEU A 186 -19.39 -20.76 14.23
C LEU A 186 -20.42 -20.52 15.34
N TYR A 187 -20.52 -19.29 15.85
CA TYR A 187 -21.53 -18.95 16.85
C TYR A 187 -22.95 -18.99 16.28
N SER A 188 -23.15 -18.50 15.05
CA SER A 188 -24.47 -18.53 14.41
C SER A 188 -24.93 -19.95 14.10
N GLU A 189 -24.04 -20.85 13.66
CA GLU A 189 -24.37 -22.27 13.49
C GLU A 189 -24.78 -22.94 14.81
N LYS A 190 -24.07 -22.66 15.90
CA LYS A 190 -24.43 -23.17 17.23
C LYS A 190 -25.81 -22.68 17.68
N ILE A 191 -26.11 -21.40 17.49
CA ILE A 191 -27.41 -20.82 17.85
C ILE A 191 -28.53 -21.41 16.99
N ILE A 192 -28.32 -21.53 15.67
CA ILE A 192 -29.30 -22.14 14.77
C ILE A 192 -29.55 -23.59 15.18
N SER A 193 -28.50 -24.39 15.40
CA SER A 193 -28.61 -25.78 15.84
C SER A 193 -29.38 -25.91 17.15
N PHE A 194 -29.15 -25.01 18.11
CA PHE A 194 -29.89 -24.97 19.37
C PHE A 194 -31.37 -24.66 19.15
N ILE A 195 -31.70 -23.63 18.34
CA ILE A 195 -33.08 -23.25 18.04
C ILE A 195 -33.82 -24.31 17.20
N THR A 196 -33.13 -25.07 16.35
CA THR A 196 -33.76 -26.13 15.54
C THR A 196 -33.98 -27.43 16.30
N PHE A 197 -33.26 -27.66 17.41
CA PHE A 197 -33.38 -28.87 18.23
C PHE A 197 -34.46 -28.76 19.32
N PHE A 198 -34.97 -27.55 19.58
CA PHE A 198 -36.06 -27.25 20.52
C PHE A 198 -37.30 -26.70 19.78
#